data_AF-A0A3N5SIP2-F1
#
_entry.id   AF-A0A3N5SIP2-F1
#
_cell.length_a   1.000
_cell.length_b   1.000
_cell.length_c   1.000
_cell.angle_alpha   90.00
_cell.angle_beta   90.00
_cell.angle_gamma   90.00
#
_symmetry.space_group_name_H-M   'P 1'
#
loop_
_entity.id
_entity.type
_entity.pdbx_description
1 polymer ?
#
loop_
_entity_poly.entity_id
_entity_poly.type
_entity_poly.pdbx_seq_one_letter_code
_entity_poly.pdbx_strand_id
1 'polypeptide(L)' 'MNGKNRHRVENARRLMRRLDRDPLHAEQVRYIALRLFDSLVKLHGMGDRHRECLEAAALLHDIG' A
#
# COMPACT_ATOMS: atom_id res chain seq x y z
N MET A 1 13.11 -2.96 14.34
CA MET A 1 12.53 -2.09 13.30
C MET A 1 13.41 -2.18 12.05
N ASN A 2 12.98 -2.90 11.02
CA ASN A 2 13.87 -3.40 9.96
C ASN A 2 13.79 -2.53 8.69
N GLY A 3 14.81 -1.72 8.43
CA GLY A 3 14.85 -0.68 7.38
C GLY A 3 14.77 -1.17 5.92
N LYS A 4 14.81 -2.48 5.66
CA LYS A 4 14.78 -3.06 4.31
C LYS A 4 13.41 -3.04 3.61
N ASN A 5 12.29 -2.98 4.34
CA ASN A 5 10.94 -3.06 3.76
C ASN A 5 10.37 -1.75 3.21
N ARG A 6 10.98 -0.60 3.49
CA ARG A 6 10.49 0.70 2.96
C ARG A 6 10.67 0.87 1.45
N HIS A 7 11.58 0.12 0.84
CA HIS A 7 11.94 0.31 -0.57
C HIS A 7 10.85 -0.12 -1.55
N ARG A 8 10.07 -1.19 -1.26
CA ARG A 8 9.04 -1.67 -2.20
C ARG A 8 7.87 -0.71 -2.31
N VAL A 9 7.35 -0.24 -1.19
CA VAL A 9 6.25 0.75 -1.16
C VAL A 9 6.68 2.05 -1.80
N GLU A 10 7.90 2.53 -1.54
CA GLU A 10 8.38 3.77 -2.17
C GLU A 10 8.55 3.61 -3.69
N ASN A 11 9.05 2.46 -4.16
CA ASN A 11 9.13 2.16 -5.58
C ASN A 11 7.73 2.05 -6.22
N ALA A 12 6.77 1.41 -5.54
CA ALA A 12 5.38 1.35 -5.98
C ALA A 12 4.78 2.76 -6.08
N ARG A 13 4.99 3.60 -5.07
CA ARG A 13 4.53 5.00 -5.08
C ARG A 13 5.15 5.80 -6.22
N ARG A 14 6.44 5.60 -6.50
CA ARG A 14 7.11 6.24 -7.66
C ARG A 14 6.54 5.79 -8.99
N LEU A 15 6.22 4.50 -9.13
CA LEU A 15 5.63 3.96 -10.35
C LEU A 15 4.21 4.47 -10.55
N MET A 16 3.37 4.41 -9.52
CA MET A 16 2.02 4.98 -9.50
C MET A 16 2.04 6.44 -9.98
N ARG A 17 2.87 7.30 -9.37
CA ARG A 17 2.96 8.73 -9.76
C ARG A 17 3.33 8.97 -11.22
N ARG A 18 3.94 7.99 -11.90
CA ARG A 18 4.35 8.10 -13.30
C ARG A 18 3.33 7.57 -14.28
N LEU A 19 2.51 6.60 -13.88
CA LEU A 19 1.64 5.85 -14.78
C LEU A 19 0.14 6.10 -14.52
N ASP A 20 -0.23 6.38 -13.29
CA ASP A 20 -1.62 6.61 -12.88
C ASP A 20 -2.10 7.99 -13.36
N ARG A 21 -3.32 8.05 -13.87
CA ARG A 21 -3.97 9.30 -14.31
C ARG A 21 -4.52 10.09 -13.13
N ASP A 22 -4.79 9.44 -12.00
CA ASP A 22 -5.21 10.06 -10.74
C ASP A 22 -4.41 9.50 -9.54
N PRO A 23 -3.17 9.99 -9.32
CA PRO A 23 -2.36 9.60 -8.17
C PRO A 23 -3.01 9.85 -6.80
N LEU A 24 -3.94 10.81 -6.70
CA LEU A 24 -4.63 11.13 -5.44
C LEU A 24 -5.66 10.05 -5.10
N HIS A 25 -6.33 9.50 -6.12
CA HIS A 25 -7.21 8.35 -5.95
C HIS A 25 -6.46 7.15 -5.34
N ALA A 26 -5.34 6.76 -5.93
CA ALA A 26 -4.53 5.65 -5.41
C ALA A 26 -4.03 5.88 -3.96
N GLU A 27 -3.65 7.12 -3.63
CA GLU A 27 -3.27 7.48 -2.25
C GLU A 27 -4.45 7.39 -1.27
N GLN A 28 -5.65 7.78 -1.68
CA GLN A 28 -6.87 7.67 -0.87
C GLN A 28 -7.26 6.20 -0.65
N VAL A 29 -7.20 5.37 -1.69
CA VAL A 29 -7.43 3.92 -1.60
C VAL A 29 -6.43 3.28 -0.65
N ARG A 30 -5.14 3.60 -0.78
CA ARG A 30 -4.08 3.17 0.16
C ARG A 30 -4.41 3.56 1.60
N TYR A 31 -4.81 4.81 1.83
CA TYR A 31 -5.13 5.30 3.16
C TYR A 31 -6.26 4.50 3.82
N ILE A 32 -7.38 4.31 3.11
CA ILE A 32 -8.54 3.58 3.63
C ILE A 32 -8.19 2.09 3.85
N ALA A 33 -7.53 1.45 2.87
CA ALA A 33 -7.17 0.04 2.93
C ALA A 33 -6.28 -0.28 4.15
N LEU A 34 -5.28 0.56 4.42
CA LEU A 34 -4.41 0.38 5.57
C LEU A 34 -5.14 0.58 6.90
N ARG A 35 -6.08 1.54 6.98
CA ARG A 35 -6.89 1.72 8.19
C ARG A 35 -7.78 0.52 8.48
N LEU A 36 -8.39 -0.06 7.44
CA LEU A 36 -9.18 -1.28 7.58
C LEU A 36 -8.29 -2.45 8.01
N PHE A 37 -7.14 -2.64 7.37
CA PHE A 37 -6.18 -3.67 7.74
C PHE A 37 -5.76 -3.53 9.21
N ASP A 38 -5.32 -2.35 9.64
CA ASP A 38 -4.87 -2.12 11.01
C ASP A 38 -5.99 -2.35 12.04
N SER A 39 -7.26 -2.13 11.66
CA SER A 39 -8.42 -2.40 12.51
C SER A 39 -8.77 -3.88 12.62
N LEU A 40 -8.44 -4.68 11.60
CA LEU A 40 -8.83 -6.09 11.47
C LEU A 40 -7.67 -7.07 11.68
N VAL A 41 -6.42 -6.59 11.69
CA VAL A 41 -5.20 -7.43 11.72
C VAL A 41 -5.19 -8.42 12.87
N LYS A 42 -5.72 -8.03 14.04
CA LYS A 42 -5.80 -8.88 15.24
C LYS A 42 -6.68 -10.12 15.05
N LEU A 43 -7.70 -10.05 14.18
CA LEU A 43 -8.61 -11.16 13.91
C LEU A 43 -8.00 -12.18 12.95
N HIS A 44 -7.15 -11.74 12.03
CA HIS A 44 -6.66 -12.55 10.92
C HIS A 44 -5.24 -13.09 11.10
N GLY A 45 -4.55 -12.76 12.21
CA GLY A 45 -3.17 -13.19 12.45
C GLY A 45 -2.17 -12.66 11.41
N MET A 46 -2.50 -11.56 10.74
CA MET A 46 -1.64 -10.94 9.73
C MET A 46 -0.55 -10.07 10.38
N GLY A 47 0.44 -9.64 9.60
CA GLY A 47 1.59 -8.89 10.11
C GLY A 47 2.23 -7.97 9.05
N ASP A 48 3.38 -7.38 9.37
CA ASP A 48 4.01 -6.30 8.61
C ASP A 48 4.16 -6.57 7.10
N ARG A 49 4.48 -7.80 6.71
CA ARG A 49 4.62 -8.18 5.30
C ARG A 49 3.30 -8.11 4.53
N HIS A 50 2.19 -8.48 5.17
CA HIS A 50 0.85 -8.42 4.57
C HIS A 50 0.41 -6.96 4.44
N ARG A 51 0.68 -6.15 5.47
CA ARG A 51 0.39 -4.71 5.46
C ARG A 51 1.14 -3.99 4.33
N GLU A 52 2.42 -4.32 4.15
CA GLU A 52 3.24 -3.75 3.09
C GLU A 52 2.78 -4.18 1.69
N CYS A 53 2.40 -5.46 1.53
CA CYS A 53 1.84 -5.96 0.27
C CYS A 53 0.54 -5.21 -0.08
N LEU A 54 -0.35 -5.04 0.90
CA LEU A 54 -1.58 -4.26 0.72
C LEU A 54 -1.29 -2.80 0.37
N GLU A 55 -0.30 -2.18 1.03
CA GLU A 55 0.09 -0.80 0.71
C GLU A 55 0.56 -0.65 -0.74
N ALA A 56 1.41 -1.56 -1.22
CA ALA A 56 1.89 -1.55 -2.60
C ALA A 56 0.78 -1.87 -3.60
N ALA A 57 -0.09 -2.84 -3.30
CA ALA A 57 -1.22 -3.20 -4.16
C ALA A 57 -2.20 -2.03 -4.31
N ALA A 58 -2.56 -1.35 -3.22
CA ALA A 58 -3.45 -0.20 -3.26
C ALA A 58 -2.87 0.96 -4.08
N LEU A 59 -1.55 1.17 -4.03
CA LEU A 59 -0.89 2.17 -4.86
C LEU A 59 -0.87 1.83 -6.36
N LEU A 60 -0.86 0.55 -6.72
CA LEU A 60 -0.67 0.11 -8.12
C LEU A 60 -1.95 -0.43 -8.75
N HIS A 61 -3.10 -0.32 -8.09
CA HIS A 61 -4.30 -1.03 -8.52
C HIS A 61 -4.91 -0.54 -9.85
N ASP A 62 -4.64 0.72 -10.24
CA ASP A 62 -5.27 1.39 -11.39
C ASP A 62 -4.26 1.98 -12.38
N ILE A 63 -3.08 1.34 -12.52
CA ILE A 63 -2.00 1.81 -13.41
C ILE A 63 -2.02 1.19 -14.83
N GLY A 64 -2.99 0.33 -15.14
CA GLY A 64 -3.11 -0.40 -16.41
C GLY A 64 -4.55 -0.43 -16.90
#